data_AF-A0A845LTG9-F1
#
_entry.id   AF-A0A845LTG9-F1
#
_cell.length_a   1.000
_cell.length_b   1.000
_cell.length_c   1.000
_cell.angle_alpha   90.00
_cell.angle_beta   90.00
_cell.angle_gamma   90.00
#
_symmetry.space_group_name_H-M   'P 1'
#
loop_
_entity.id
_entity.type
_entity.pdbx_description
1 polymer ?
#
loop_
_entity_poly.entity_id
_entity_poly.type
_entity_poly.pdbx_seq_one_letter_code
_entity_poly.pdbx_strand_id
1 'polypeptide(L)'
;MEPRLIKKELERLAKKEKKLIDRDENKLLEASLTPVREAIEQKMPEKIKSSLDMAFFKGFELVFEKGSEYIEKTYNRNKKISHYDKNDAELERDKVKKSGRRHIKNLDKQANVSKLTNSSISAAEGAVLGLLGIGVPDIPLFIAVIMKTIHEIALSYGFDYKTDGEKVYVLLLICAAVSRGDLKKEYNNQIELLEIKIEEDAGADIDLQEQMKTAAGALSGAILVAKFIQGIPIIGIVGSAVNYSLVRRIGEFAAIKYKKRYLRRKNR
;
A
#
# COMPACT_ATOMS: atom_id res chain seq x y z
N MET A 1 -27.12 5.32 -4.27
CA MET A 1 -27.23 3.98 -3.65
C MET A 1 -28.05 4.13 -2.36
N GLU A 2 -28.78 3.11 -1.90
CA GLU A 2 -29.56 3.21 -0.65
C GLU A 2 -28.64 3.51 0.55
N PRO A 3 -28.84 4.61 1.32
CA PRO A 3 -27.95 5.02 2.41
C PRO A 3 -27.72 3.91 3.47
N ARG A 4 -28.75 3.10 3.72
CA ARG A 4 -28.68 1.93 4.61
C ARG A 4 -27.66 0.89 4.15
N LEU A 5 -27.52 0.70 2.84
CA LEU A 5 -26.55 -0.24 2.27
C LEU A 5 -25.12 0.26 2.45
N ILE A 6 -24.88 1.55 2.19
CA ILE A 6 -23.57 2.17 2.35
C ILE A 6 -23.13 2.09 3.82
N LYS A 7 -24.01 2.49 4.75
CA LYS A 7 -23.75 2.42 6.19
C LYS A 7 -23.35 1.00 6.63
N LYS A 8 -24.09 -0.02 6.17
CA LYS A 8 -23.79 -1.42 6.48
C LYS A 8 -22.43 -1.88 5.94
N GLU A 9 -22.04 -1.44 4.74
CA GLU A 9 -20.72 -1.76 4.18
C GLU A 9 -19.59 -1.01 4.89
N LEU A 10 -19.80 0.24 5.28
CA LEU A 10 -18.85 1.00 6.09
C LEU A 10 -18.63 0.34 7.47
N GLU A 11 -19.70 -0.10 8.15
CA GLU A 11 -19.60 -0.85 9.41
C GLU A 11 -18.84 -2.17 9.24
N ARG A 12 -19.06 -2.89 8.13
CA ARG A 12 -18.29 -4.10 7.81
C ARG A 12 -16.82 -3.81 7.59
N LEU A 13 -16.49 -2.71 6.91
CA LEU A 13 -15.10 -2.32 6.68
C LEU A 13 -14.43 -1.87 7.97
N ALA A 14 -15.11 -1.09 8.80
CA ALA A 14 -14.61 -0.69 10.11
C ALA A 14 -14.28 -1.91 10.99
N LYS A 15 -15.14 -2.94 10.99
CA LYS A 15 -14.85 -4.21 11.70
C LYS A 15 -13.62 -4.94 11.12
N LYS A 16 -13.46 -4.94 9.79
CA LYS A 16 -12.29 -5.57 9.14
C LYS A 16 -11.00 -4.81 9.42
N GLU A 17 -11.03 -3.49 9.32
CA GLU A 17 -9.92 -2.60 9.62
C GLU A 17 -9.50 -2.73 11.08
N LYS A 18 -10.45 -2.65 12.02
CA LYS A 18 -10.21 -2.89 13.44
C LYS A 18 -9.59 -4.26 13.66
N LYS A 19 -10.14 -5.32 13.06
CA LYS A 19 -9.53 -6.65 13.15
C LYS A 19 -8.09 -6.68 12.60
N LEU A 20 -7.77 -5.94 11.55
CA LEU A 20 -6.40 -5.88 11.02
C LEU A 20 -5.47 -5.08 11.93
N ILE A 21 -5.95 -4.03 12.58
CA ILE A 21 -5.19 -3.25 13.56
C ILE A 21 -4.94 -4.11 14.81
N ASP A 22 -6.00 -4.69 15.37
CA ASP A 22 -5.97 -5.48 16.61
C ASP A 22 -5.31 -6.87 16.43
N ARG A 23 -5.35 -7.47 15.23
CA ARG A 23 -4.66 -8.77 14.98
C ARG A 23 -3.16 -8.68 15.21
N ASP A 24 -2.59 -7.50 14.98
CA ASP A 24 -1.17 -7.22 15.21
C ASP A 24 -0.90 -6.79 16.68
N GLU A 25 -1.94 -6.63 17.51
CA GLU A 25 -1.84 -6.41 18.96
C GLU A 25 -1.89 -7.71 19.78
N ASN A 26 -1.96 -8.87 19.13
CA ASN A 26 -1.96 -10.13 19.87
C ASN A 26 -0.67 -10.20 20.70
N LYS A 27 -0.77 -9.98 22.02
CA LYS A 27 0.36 -9.87 22.95
C LYS A 27 1.30 -11.08 22.84
N LEU A 28 0.77 -12.25 22.49
CA LEU A 28 1.55 -13.46 22.25
C LEU A 28 2.44 -13.37 21.00
N LEU A 29 1.93 -12.77 19.91
CA LEU A 29 2.71 -12.54 18.69
C LEU A 29 3.75 -11.44 18.91
N GLU A 30 3.39 -10.31 19.54
CA GLU A 30 4.39 -9.28 19.86
C GLU A 30 5.47 -9.81 20.82
N ALA A 31 5.10 -10.54 21.88
CA ALA A 31 6.07 -11.17 22.78
C ALA A 31 7.00 -12.17 22.06
N SER A 32 6.52 -12.85 21.03
CA SER A 32 7.36 -13.74 20.21
C SER A 32 8.30 -13.00 19.24
N LEU A 33 7.98 -11.74 18.89
CA LEU A 33 8.76 -10.92 17.98
C LEU A 33 9.76 -10.01 18.70
N THR A 34 9.57 -9.72 20.00
CA THR A 34 10.51 -8.93 20.79
C THR A 34 11.93 -9.53 20.77
N PRO A 35 12.15 -10.83 21.03
CA PRO A 35 13.48 -11.42 20.97
C PRO A 35 14.10 -11.36 19.56
N VAL A 36 13.25 -11.42 18.52
CA VAL A 36 13.69 -11.26 17.12
C VAL A 36 14.18 -9.83 16.87
N ARG A 37 13.44 -8.82 17.33
CA ARG A 37 13.84 -7.41 17.18
C ARG A 37 15.13 -7.11 17.94
N GLU A 38 15.23 -7.56 19.18
CA GLU A 38 16.43 -7.41 20.01
C GLU A 38 17.65 -8.11 19.36
N ALA A 39 17.47 -9.32 18.82
CA ALA A 39 18.54 -10.04 18.12
C ALA A 39 18.95 -9.35 16.81
N ILE A 40 18.02 -8.69 16.11
CA ILE A 40 18.33 -7.86 14.94
C ILE A 40 19.15 -6.64 15.38
N GLU A 41 18.73 -5.93 16.43
CA GLU A 41 19.44 -4.75 16.94
C GLU A 41 20.86 -5.10 17.43
N GLN A 42 21.03 -6.24 18.10
CA GLN A 42 22.36 -6.70 18.54
C GLN A 42 23.26 -7.10 17.37
N LYS A 43 22.70 -7.70 16.31
CA LYS A 43 23.48 -8.18 15.14
C LYS A 43 23.65 -7.12 14.06
N MET A 44 22.88 -6.04 14.08
CA MET A 44 22.94 -4.95 13.10
C MET A 44 23.34 -3.64 13.78
N PRO A 45 24.61 -3.22 13.65
CA PRO A 45 25.02 -1.87 14.02
C PRO A 45 24.13 -0.80 13.39
N GLU A 46 23.92 0.34 14.06
CA GLU A 46 23.09 1.44 13.55
C GLU A 46 23.48 1.86 12.13
N LYS A 47 24.77 1.79 11.80
CA LYS A 47 25.30 2.10 10.47
C LYS A 47 24.72 1.22 9.34
N ILE A 48 24.43 -0.05 9.62
CA ILE A 48 23.83 -0.96 8.62
C ILE A 48 22.34 -0.65 8.46
N LYS A 49 21.64 -0.40 9.57
CA LYS A 49 20.24 0.02 9.55
C LYS A 49 20.06 1.32 8.76
N SER A 50 20.87 2.35 9.06
CA SER A 50 20.81 3.63 8.36
C SER A 50 21.16 3.52 6.87
N SER A 51 22.11 2.65 6.50
CA SER A 51 22.42 2.38 5.08
C SER A 51 21.25 1.72 4.36
N LEU A 52 20.57 0.77 5.00
CA LEU A 52 19.40 0.11 4.44
C LEU A 52 18.23 1.08 4.30
N ASP A 53 17.95 1.89 5.32
CA ASP A 53 16.92 2.93 5.29
C ASP A 53 17.19 3.93 4.17
N MET A 54 18.45 4.34 3.99
CA MET A 54 18.86 5.20 2.88
C MET A 54 18.62 4.53 1.52
N ALA A 55 18.90 3.23 1.38
CA ALA A 55 18.65 2.50 0.13
C ALA A 55 17.14 2.44 -0.20
N PHE A 56 16.28 2.22 0.79
CA PHE A 56 14.82 2.29 0.62
C PHE A 56 14.36 3.71 0.29
N PHE A 57 14.91 4.73 0.95
CA PHE A 57 14.60 6.12 0.67
C PHE A 57 14.96 6.50 -0.78
N LYS A 58 16.17 6.16 -1.23
CA LYS A 58 16.58 6.34 -2.64
C LYS A 58 15.72 5.54 -3.62
N GLY A 59 15.26 4.36 -3.22
CA GLY A 59 14.31 3.58 -3.99
C GLY A 59 12.95 4.27 -4.14
N PHE A 60 12.44 4.88 -3.06
CA PHE A 60 11.22 5.70 -3.11
C PHE A 60 11.41 6.93 -4.00
N GLU A 61 12.47 7.72 -3.81
CA GLU A 61 12.79 8.87 -4.66
C GLU A 61 12.79 8.48 -6.14
N LEU A 62 13.51 7.40 -6.49
CA LEU A 62 13.58 6.91 -7.87
C LEU A 62 12.20 6.52 -8.42
N VAL A 63 11.38 5.82 -7.63
CA VAL A 63 10.06 5.36 -8.07
C VAL A 63 9.07 6.52 -8.20
N PHE A 64 9.11 7.51 -7.32
CA PHE A 64 8.24 8.68 -7.40
C PHE A 64 8.64 9.62 -8.55
N GLU A 65 9.93 9.91 -8.71
CA GLU A 65 10.44 10.82 -9.74
C GLU A 65 10.33 10.24 -11.14
N LYS A 66 10.74 8.98 -11.32
CA LYS A 66 10.90 8.36 -12.64
C LYS A 66 10.05 7.11 -12.80
N GLY A 67 9.85 6.33 -11.74
CA GLY A 67 9.16 5.04 -11.80
C GLY A 67 7.66 5.10 -12.03
N SER A 68 6.97 6.18 -11.68
CA SER A 68 5.51 6.30 -11.82
C SER A 68 5.04 6.12 -13.27
N GLU A 69 5.76 6.70 -14.24
CA GLU A 69 5.47 6.55 -15.66
C GLU A 69 5.74 5.12 -16.18
N TYR A 70 6.80 4.47 -15.69
CA TYR A 70 7.11 3.08 -16.07
C TYR A 70 6.13 2.09 -15.44
N ILE A 71 5.74 2.30 -14.18
CA ILE A 71 4.69 1.54 -13.50
C ILE A 71 3.39 1.63 -14.30
N GLU A 72 3.03 2.82 -14.79
CA GLU A 72 1.86 3.01 -15.65
C GLU A 72 1.93 2.23 -16.97
N LYS A 73 3.13 1.96 -17.51
CA LYS A 73 3.29 1.10 -18.70
C LYS A 73 3.03 -0.38 -18.41
N THR A 74 3.08 -0.81 -17.14
CA THR A 74 2.86 -2.21 -16.74
C THR A 74 1.39 -2.61 -16.60
N TYR A 75 0.46 -1.66 -16.66
CA TYR A 75 -0.99 -1.93 -16.64
C TYR A 75 -1.75 -0.90 -17.46
N ASN A 76 -2.92 -1.27 -18.00
CA ASN A 76 -3.70 -0.33 -18.78
C ASN A 76 -4.53 0.60 -17.86
N ARG A 77 -3.98 1.78 -17.55
CA ARG A 77 -4.64 2.81 -16.71
C ARG A 77 -6.01 3.21 -17.25
N ASN A 78 -6.11 3.51 -18.55
CA ASN A 78 -7.37 3.92 -19.19
C ASN A 78 -8.44 2.83 -19.11
N LYS A 79 -8.05 1.56 -19.24
CA LYS A 79 -8.96 0.42 -19.07
C LYS A 79 -9.47 0.34 -17.63
N LYS A 80 -8.63 0.57 -16.62
CA LYS A 80 -9.08 0.59 -15.21
C LYS A 80 -10.04 1.74 -14.92
N ILE A 81 -9.71 2.94 -15.39
CA ILE A 81 -10.58 4.11 -15.28
C ILE A 81 -11.91 3.84 -15.97
N SER A 82 -11.89 3.36 -17.21
CA SER A 82 -13.11 3.01 -17.94
C SER A 82 -13.96 1.93 -17.24
N HIS A 83 -13.33 0.92 -16.64
CA HIS A 83 -14.04 -0.08 -15.83
C HIS A 83 -14.67 0.52 -14.57
N TYR A 84 -13.95 1.41 -13.89
CA TYR A 84 -14.48 2.18 -12.78
C TYR A 84 -15.67 3.04 -13.22
N ASP A 85 -15.51 3.87 -14.25
CA ASP A 85 -16.53 4.80 -14.75
C ASP A 85 -17.81 4.07 -15.17
N LYS A 86 -17.68 2.93 -15.88
CA LYS A 86 -18.82 2.10 -16.26
C LYS A 86 -19.56 1.58 -15.03
N ASN A 87 -18.83 0.99 -14.07
CA ASN A 87 -19.44 0.42 -12.88
C ASN A 87 -20.04 1.51 -11.97
N ASP A 88 -19.43 2.68 -11.91
CA ASP A 88 -19.91 3.82 -11.15
C ASP A 88 -21.17 4.44 -11.79
N ALA A 89 -21.17 4.63 -13.11
CA ALA A 89 -22.34 5.10 -13.86
C ALA A 89 -23.51 4.10 -13.77
N GLU A 90 -23.24 2.80 -13.88
CA GLU A 90 -24.26 1.74 -13.65
C GLU A 90 -24.83 1.85 -12.24
N LEU A 91 -23.99 2.01 -11.21
CA LEU A 91 -24.43 2.18 -9.85
C LEU A 91 -25.30 3.44 -9.64
N GLU A 92 -24.97 4.54 -10.30
CA GLU A 92 -25.75 5.79 -10.26
C GLU A 92 -27.12 5.65 -10.95
N ARG A 93 -27.20 4.84 -12.02
CA ARG A 93 -28.47 4.53 -12.71
C ARG A 93 -29.32 3.54 -11.92
N ASP A 94 -28.69 2.60 -11.22
CA ASP A 94 -29.34 1.50 -10.49
C ASP A 94 -29.76 1.84 -9.04
N LYS A 95 -29.83 3.13 -8.67
CA LYS A 95 -30.15 3.60 -7.29
C LYS A 95 -31.41 2.99 -6.66
N VAL A 96 -32.28 2.35 -7.45
CA VAL A 96 -33.60 1.84 -7.09
C VAL A 96 -33.64 0.31 -6.80
N LYS A 97 -32.59 -0.48 -7.08
CA LYS A 97 -32.63 -1.96 -6.90
C LYS A 97 -31.50 -2.54 -6.03
N LYS A 98 -31.73 -3.76 -5.51
CA LYS A 98 -30.80 -4.62 -4.72
C LYS A 98 -29.41 -4.86 -5.37
N SER A 99 -29.13 -4.31 -6.56
CA SER A 99 -27.91 -4.49 -7.37
C SER A 99 -26.70 -3.68 -6.89
N GLY A 100 -26.85 -2.67 -6.01
CA GLY A 100 -25.72 -1.88 -5.49
C GLY A 100 -24.60 -2.73 -4.85
N ARG A 101 -24.95 -3.87 -4.23
CA ARG A 101 -23.96 -4.84 -3.72
C ARG A 101 -23.13 -5.50 -4.81
N ARG A 102 -23.70 -5.73 -5.99
CA ARG A 102 -23.01 -6.33 -7.13
C ARG A 102 -21.95 -5.38 -7.68
N HIS A 103 -22.28 -4.11 -7.82
CA HIS A 103 -21.35 -3.07 -8.26
C HIS A 103 -20.19 -2.89 -7.28
N ILE A 104 -20.45 -2.87 -5.97
CA ILE A 104 -19.38 -2.86 -4.96
C ILE A 104 -18.48 -4.10 -5.09
N LYS A 105 -19.07 -5.28 -5.29
CA LYS A 105 -18.30 -6.53 -5.48
C LYS A 105 -17.46 -6.51 -6.77
N ASN A 106 -17.90 -5.81 -7.82
CA ASN A 106 -17.12 -5.66 -9.04
C ASN A 106 -15.87 -4.79 -8.82
N LEU A 107 -15.98 -3.70 -8.04
CA LEU A 107 -14.83 -2.90 -7.62
C LEU A 107 -13.88 -3.74 -6.76
N ASP A 108 -14.42 -4.50 -5.79
CA ASP A 108 -13.63 -5.42 -4.97
C ASP A 108 -12.91 -6.47 -5.84
N LYS A 109 -13.55 -6.99 -6.88
CA LYS A 109 -12.95 -7.98 -7.78
C LYS A 109 -11.74 -7.38 -8.50
N GLN A 110 -11.84 -6.15 -9.00
CA GLN A 110 -10.72 -5.46 -9.65
C GLN A 110 -9.58 -5.19 -8.66
N ALA A 111 -9.89 -4.69 -7.46
CA ALA A 111 -8.90 -4.47 -6.42
C ALA A 111 -8.24 -5.79 -5.96
N ASN A 112 -8.99 -6.89 -5.88
CA ASN A 112 -8.46 -8.20 -5.49
C ASN A 112 -7.62 -8.85 -6.61
N VAL A 113 -7.95 -8.62 -7.88
CA VAL A 113 -7.09 -9.03 -9.00
C VAL A 113 -5.73 -8.35 -8.85
N SER A 114 -5.69 -7.05 -8.55
CA SER A 114 -4.43 -6.34 -8.30
C SER A 114 -3.64 -6.84 -7.09
N LYS A 115 -4.28 -7.52 -6.13
CA LYS A 115 -3.59 -8.23 -5.03
C LYS A 115 -2.99 -9.57 -5.46
N LEU A 116 -3.54 -10.23 -6.49
CA LEU A 116 -3.21 -11.60 -6.90
C LEU A 116 -2.33 -11.66 -8.17
N THR A 117 -2.49 -10.72 -9.10
CA THR A 117 -1.79 -10.71 -10.39
C THR A 117 -0.37 -10.15 -10.34
N ASN A 118 0.12 -9.74 -9.18
CA ASN A 118 1.54 -9.41 -9.01
C ASN A 118 2.45 -10.67 -9.02
N SER A 119 1.87 -11.86 -9.14
CA SER A 119 2.60 -13.09 -9.47
C SER A 119 3.17 -13.10 -10.90
N SER A 120 2.72 -12.21 -11.81
CA SER A 120 3.25 -12.12 -13.18
C SER A 120 4.51 -11.24 -13.32
N ILE A 121 5.06 -10.74 -12.21
CA ILE A 121 6.32 -9.98 -12.23
C ILE A 121 7.49 -10.87 -12.69
N SER A 122 7.35 -12.20 -12.62
CA SER A 122 8.29 -13.18 -13.17
C SER A 122 8.47 -13.11 -14.70
N ALA A 123 7.67 -12.34 -15.44
CA ALA A 123 7.83 -12.18 -16.90
C ALA A 123 8.44 -10.83 -17.32
N ALA A 124 8.77 -9.95 -16.36
CA ALA A 124 9.40 -8.65 -16.63
C ALA A 124 10.92 -8.65 -16.35
N GLU A 125 11.54 -9.82 -16.21
CA GLU A 125 12.96 -9.97 -15.86
C GLU A 125 13.95 -9.50 -16.94
N GLY A 126 13.50 -9.14 -18.16
CA GLY A 126 14.42 -8.77 -19.26
C GLY A 126 14.26 -7.38 -19.88
N ALA A 127 13.04 -6.86 -20.00
CA ALA A 127 12.79 -5.73 -20.91
C ALA A 127 12.87 -4.34 -20.25
N VAL A 128 12.60 -4.22 -18.95
CA VAL A 128 12.53 -2.91 -18.26
C VAL A 128 13.90 -2.48 -17.71
N LEU A 129 14.76 -3.44 -17.35
CA LEU A 129 16.08 -3.19 -16.74
C LEU A 129 17.18 -2.95 -17.79
N GLY A 130 17.02 -3.49 -19.01
CA GLY A 130 17.95 -3.26 -20.13
C GLY A 130 17.92 -1.84 -20.69
N LEU A 131 16.86 -1.06 -20.45
CA LEU A 131 16.73 0.32 -20.94
C LEU A 131 17.43 1.35 -20.04
N LEU A 132 17.74 0.99 -18.79
CA LEU A 132 18.17 1.95 -17.76
C LEU A 132 19.64 1.83 -17.35
N GLY A 133 20.38 0.82 -17.81
CA GLY A 133 21.84 0.75 -17.61
C GLY A 133 22.33 0.72 -16.15
N ILE A 134 21.44 0.53 -15.17
CA ILE A 134 21.76 0.60 -13.73
C ILE A 134 21.57 -0.80 -13.13
N GLY A 135 22.68 -1.45 -12.81
CA GLY A 135 22.69 -2.71 -12.07
C GLY A 135 22.71 -2.50 -10.56
N VAL A 136 21.55 -2.51 -9.90
CA VAL A 136 21.31 -3.10 -8.56
C VAL A 136 19.79 -3.45 -8.45
N PRO A 137 19.34 -4.72 -8.31
CA PRO A 137 18.04 -5.11 -8.88
C PRO A 137 16.82 -5.18 -7.93
N ASP A 138 16.94 -5.12 -6.59
CA ASP A 138 15.83 -5.62 -5.74
C ASP A 138 14.96 -4.55 -5.03
N ILE A 139 15.52 -3.48 -4.47
CA ILE A 139 14.75 -2.53 -3.62
C ILE A 139 13.82 -1.62 -4.45
N PRO A 140 14.30 -0.87 -5.46
CA PRO A 140 13.41 -0.03 -6.27
C PRO A 140 12.36 -0.85 -7.01
N LEU A 141 12.71 -2.05 -7.48
CA LEU A 141 11.75 -2.98 -8.06
C LEU A 141 10.68 -3.36 -7.03
N PHE A 142 11.08 -3.77 -5.82
CA PHE A 142 10.14 -4.11 -4.75
C PHE A 142 9.19 -2.95 -4.40
N ILE A 143 9.72 -1.73 -4.29
CA ILE A 143 8.91 -0.52 -4.09
C ILE A 143 7.96 -0.32 -5.27
N ALA A 144 8.43 -0.46 -6.51
CA ALA A 144 7.60 -0.32 -7.70
C ALA A 144 6.43 -1.33 -7.71
N VAL A 145 6.64 -2.55 -7.23
CA VAL A 145 5.58 -3.56 -7.06
C VAL A 145 4.55 -3.12 -6.04
N ILE A 146 4.98 -2.60 -4.89
CA ILE A 146 4.07 -2.05 -3.87
C ILE A 146 3.27 -0.89 -4.45
N MET A 147 3.95 0.08 -5.06
CA MET A 147 3.33 1.28 -5.64
C MET A 147 2.32 0.91 -6.72
N LYS A 148 2.68 0.02 -7.65
CA LYS A 148 1.77 -0.53 -8.67
C LYS A 148 0.52 -1.14 -8.04
N THR A 149 0.69 -1.96 -7.00
CA THR A 149 -0.43 -2.58 -6.27
C THR A 149 -1.40 -1.54 -5.75
N ILE A 150 -0.87 -0.50 -5.08
CA ILE A 150 -1.68 0.54 -4.46
C ILE A 150 -2.35 1.40 -5.53
N HIS A 151 -1.63 1.80 -6.59
CA HIS A 151 -2.16 2.58 -7.71
C HIS A 151 -3.31 1.85 -8.42
N GLU A 152 -3.14 0.56 -8.71
CA GLU A 152 -4.20 -0.22 -9.34
C GLU A 152 -5.44 -0.36 -8.43
N ILE A 153 -5.25 -0.44 -7.12
CA ILE A 153 -6.34 -0.44 -6.13
C ILE A 153 -7.02 0.94 -6.10
N ALA A 154 -6.27 2.03 -6.04
CA ALA A 154 -6.78 3.40 -6.06
C ALA A 154 -7.66 3.64 -7.29
N LEU A 155 -7.16 3.28 -8.49
CA LEU A 155 -7.92 3.36 -9.74
C LEU A 155 -9.17 2.49 -9.73
N SER A 156 -9.10 1.30 -9.12
CA SER A 156 -10.27 0.41 -8.99
C SER A 156 -11.40 1.03 -8.16
N TYR A 157 -11.12 2.06 -7.38
CA TYR A 157 -12.10 2.83 -6.60
C TYR A 157 -12.27 4.28 -7.09
N GLY A 158 -11.66 4.65 -8.22
CA GLY A 158 -11.82 5.96 -8.85
C GLY A 158 -11.06 7.09 -8.16
N PHE A 159 -9.87 6.78 -7.63
CA PHE A 159 -8.92 7.76 -7.10
C PHE A 159 -7.69 7.85 -8.01
N ASP A 160 -7.27 9.08 -8.32
CA ASP A 160 -5.97 9.33 -8.95
C ASP A 160 -4.88 9.35 -7.88
N TYR A 161 -3.66 8.94 -8.23
CA TYR A 161 -2.50 8.81 -7.33
C TYR A 161 -1.37 9.80 -7.62
N LYS A 162 -1.59 10.74 -8.54
CA LYS A 162 -0.55 11.68 -9.00
C LYS A 162 -0.34 12.90 -8.10
N THR A 163 -1.34 13.30 -7.31
CA THR A 163 -1.25 14.48 -6.44
C THR A 163 -0.35 14.21 -5.24
N ASP A 164 0.35 15.23 -4.74
CA ASP A 164 1.27 15.04 -3.60
C ASP A 164 0.55 14.60 -2.33
N GLY A 165 -0.66 15.09 -2.08
CA GLY A 165 -1.52 14.60 -1.01
C GLY A 165 -1.79 13.09 -1.13
N GLU A 166 -2.06 12.61 -2.35
CA GLU A 166 -2.28 11.18 -2.54
C GLU A 166 -0.98 10.36 -2.48
N LYS A 167 0.17 10.90 -2.93
CA LYS A 167 1.47 10.24 -2.74
C LYS A 167 1.75 10.01 -1.25
N VAL A 168 1.45 10.99 -0.41
CA VAL A 168 1.61 10.87 1.04
C VAL A 168 0.61 9.90 1.64
N TYR A 169 -0.63 9.91 1.14
CA TYR A 169 -1.63 8.90 1.50
C TYR A 169 -1.10 7.48 1.23
N VAL A 170 -0.51 7.24 0.06
CA VAL A 170 0.12 5.96 -0.32
C VAL A 170 1.27 5.59 0.63
N LEU A 171 2.15 6.55 0.97
CA LEU A 171 3.26 6.32 1.91
C LEU A 171 2.74 5.93 3.31
N LEU A 172 1.74 6.64 3.82
CA LEU A 172 1.12 6.31 5.11
C LEU A 172 0.40 4.95 5.10
N LEU A 173 -0.25 4.58 3.98
CA LEU A 173 -0.82 3.24 3.82
C LEU A 173 0.26 2.15 3.96
N ILE A 174 1.44 2.37 3.39
CA ILE A 174 2.59 1.46 3.53
C ILE A 174 3.00 1.41 5.00
N CYS A 175 3.26 2.56 5.64
CA CYS A 175 3.64 2.66 7.06
C CYS A 175 2.66 1.90 7.97
N ALA A 176 1.36 2.19 7.87
CA ALA A 176 0.33 1.53 8.67
C ALA A 176 0.25 0.03 8.37
N ALA A 177 0.33 -0.37 7.11
CA ALA A 177 0.22 -1.77 6.74
C ALA A 177 1.40 -2.62 7.20
N VAL A 178 2.61 -2.06 7.31
CA VAL A 178 3.81 -2.80 7.73
C VAL A 178 4.06 -2.73 9.23
N SER A 179 3.62 -1.64 9.89
CA SER A 179 3.72 -1.43 11.34
C SER A 179 2.82 -2.35 12.17
N ARG A 180 3.01 -2.34 13.49
CA ARG A 180 2.23 -3.12 14.47
C ARG A 180 1.95 -2.28 15.72
N GLY A 181 1.06 -2.77 16.59
CA GLY A 181 0.74 -2.11 17.86
C GLY A 181 0.34 -0.65 17.72
N ASP A 182 0.82 0.19 18.64
CA ASP A 182 0.45 1.61 18.70
C ASP A 182 0.95 2.43 17.50
N LEU A 183 2.13 2.09 16.93
CA LEU A 183 2.61 2.74 15.70
C LEU A 183 1.63 2.55 14.53
N LYS A 184 1.03 1.36 14.41
CA LYS A 184 0.02 1.12 13.38
C LYS A 184 -1.24 1.97 13.58
N LYS A 185 -1.69 2.14 14.82
CA LYS A 185 -2.82 3.01 15.15
C LYS A 185 -2.50 4.47 14.83
N GLU A 186 -1.30 4.90 15.16
CA GLU A 186 -0.84 6.26 14.91
C GLU A 186 -0.84 6.57 13.41
N TYR A 187 -0.22 5.74 12.58
CA TYR A 187 -0.30 5.92 11.12
C TYR A 187 -1.75 5.82 10.61
N ASN A 188 -2.58 4.95 11.20
CA ASN A 188 -4.00 4.87 10.84
C ASN A 188 -4.75 6.19 11.12
N ASN A 189 -4.44 6.86 12.22
CA ASN A 189 -5.02 8.15 12.58
C ASN A 189 -4.52 9.26 11.64
N GLN A 190 -3.22 9.27 11.32
CA GLN A 190 -2.64 10.21 10.35
C GLN A 190 -3.29 10.08 8.98
N ILE A 191 -3.58 8.86 8.53
CA ILE A 191 -4.32 8.60 7.30
C ILE A 191 -5.71 9.26 7.37
N GLU A 192 -6.45 9.08 8.46
CA GLU A 192 -7.80 9.63 8.59
C GLU A 192 -7.81 11.17 8.62
N LEU A 193 -6.80 11.79 9.26
CA LEU A 193 -6.63 13.24 9.24
C LEU A 193 -6.26 13.75 7.84
N LEU A 194 -5.38 13.03 7.12
CA LEU A 194 -4.99 13.39 5.76
C LEU A 194 -6.16 13.26 4.78
N GLU A 195 -7.05 12.26 4.94
CA GLU A 195 -8.26 12.12 4.12
C GLU A 195 -9.11 13.39 4.17
N ILE A 196 -9.28 13.98 5.35
CA ILE A 196 -10.06 15.22 5.54
C ILE A 196 -9.38 16.36 4.78
N LYS A 197 -8.06 16.55 4.96
CA LYS A 197 -7.30 17.61 4.29
C LYS A 197 -7.34 17.51 2.76
N ILE A 198 -7.19 16.29 2.21
CA ILE A 198 -7.27 16.05 0.76
C ILE A 198 -8.65 16.41 0.22
N GLU A 199 -9.72 16.10 0.98
CA GLU A 199 -11.10 16.38 0.55
C GLU A 199 -11.46 17.86 0.63
N GLU A 200 -10.84 18.62 1.52
CA GLU A 200 -11.06 20.06 1.71
C GLU A 200 -10.24 20.92 0.74
N ASP A 201 -9.39 20.33 -0.10
CA ASP A 201 -8.37 21.02 -0.92
C ASP A 201 -7.56 22.03 -0.10
N ALA A 202 -7.47 21.77 1.21
CA ALA A 202 -6.69 22.57 2.14
C ALA A 202 -5.24 22.21 1.85
N GLY A 203 -4.61 23.01 0.98
CA GLY A 203 -3.21 22.88 0.58
C GLY A 203 -2.37 22.53 1.80
N ALA A 204 -2.00 21.26 1.88
CA ALA A 204 -1.23 20.78 3.00
C ALA A 204 0.22 21.05 2.62
N ASP A 205 0.92 21.82 3.44
CA ASP A 205 2.38 21.90 3.40
C ASP A 205 2.91 20.51 3.79
N ILE A 206 3.09 19.65 2.78
CA ILE A 206 3.46 18.26 2.98
C ILE A 206 4.89 18.06 2.53
N ASP A 207 5.75 17.77 3.50
CA ASP A 207 7.11 17.32 3.22
C ASP A 207 7.09 15.87 2.70
N LEU A 208 6.98 15.71 1.38
CA LEU A 208 7.00 14.42 0.72
C LEU A 208 8.32 13.66 0.99
N GLN A 209 9.45 14.35 1.14
CA GLN A 209 10.73 13.70 1.42
C GLN A 209 10.76 13.10 2.84
N GLU A 210 10.25 13.81 3.83
CA GLU A 210 10.13 13.29 5.19
C GLU A 210 9.21 12.06 5.24
N GLN A 211 8.10 12.09 4.50
CA GLN A 211 7.19 10.94 4.41
C GLN A 211 7.85 9.74 3.70
N MET A 212 8.67 9.98 2.67
CA MET A 212 9.46 8.92 2.03
C MET A 212 10.49 8.32 2.99
N LYS A 213 11.17 9.13 3.82
CA LYS A 213 12.10 8.61 4.85
C LYS A 213 11.37 7.77 5.88
N THR A 214 10.19 8.22 6.33
CA THR A 214 9.36 7.49 7.28
C THR A 214 8.93 6.13 6.72
N ALA A 215 8.44 6.10 5.48
CA ALA A 215 8.06 4.86 4.81
C ALA A 215 9.26 3.94 4.55
N ALA A 216 10.43 4.50 4.23
CA ALA A 216 11.66 3.75 4.05
C ALA A 216 12.05 2.98 5.33
N GLY A 217 12.09 3.66 6.47
CA GLY A 217 12.39 3.04 7.76
C GLY A 217 11.35 2.00 8.21
N ALA A 218 10.07 2.27 7.95
CA ALA A 218 9.01 1.30 8.25
C ALA A 218 9.14 0.02 7.40
N LEU A 219 9.44 0.18 6.11
CA LEU A 219 9.53 -0.93 5.16
C LEU A 219 10.81 -1.76 5.34
N SER A 220 11.95 -1.10 5.54
CA SER A 220 13.24 -1.76 5.84
C SER A 220 13.13 -2.60 7.12
N GLY A 221 12.60 -2.03 8.20
CA GLY A 221 12.41 -2.71 9.47
C GLY A 221 11.50 -3.94 9.35
N ALA A 222 10.39 -3.81 8.62
CA ALA A 222 9.49 -4.93 8.37
C ALA A 222 10.16 -6.07 7.58
N ILE A 223 11.02 -5.74 6.62
CA ILE A 223 11.77 -6.72 5.83
C ILE A 223 12.84 -7.41 6.69
N LEU A 224 13.57 -6.66 7.51
CA LEU A 224 14.56 -7.23 8.43
C LEU A 224 13.93 -8.27 9.36
N VAL A 225 12.80 -7.92 9.97
CA VAL A 225 12.04 -8.86 10.81
C VAL A 225 11.61 -10.09 10.02
N ALA A 226 11.09 -9.91 8.79
CA ALA A 226 10.67 -11.02 7.96
C ALA A 226 11.83 -11.95 7.57
N LYS A 227 12.99 -11.39 7.19
CA LYS A 227 14.19 -12.16 6.80
C LYS A 227 14.80 -12.88 7.99
N PHE A 228 14.77 -12.28 9.19
CA PHE A 228 15.18 -12.95 10.42
C PHE A 228 14.32 -14.17 10.74
N ILE A 229 12.99 -14.03 10.67
CA ILE A 229 12.05 -15.14 10.89
C ILE A 229 12.26 -16.26 9.87
N GLN A 230 12.64 -15.91 8.63
CA GLN A 230 12.97 -16.88 7.58
C GLN A 230 14.34 -17.57 7.79
N GLY A 231 15.14 -17.14 8.78
CA GLY A 231 16.49 -17.67 9.02
C GLY A 231 17.52 -17.24 7.98
N ILE A 232 17.22 -16.20 7.17
CA ILE A 232 18.14 -15.69 6.15
C ILE A 232 19.17 -14.77 6.82
N PRO A 233 20.49 -15.00 6.61
CA PRO A 233 21.52 -14.13 7.15
C PRO A 233 21.32 -12.69 6.69
N ILE A 234 21.32 -11.75 7.64
CA ILE A 234 21.04 -10.34 7.38
C ILE A 234 22.26 -9.59 6.84
N ILE A 235 23.46 -10.11 7.09
CA ILE A 235 24.73 -9.57 6.60
C ILE A 235 24.85 -9.92 5.11
N GLY A 236 24.79 -8.92 4.24
CA GLY A 236 24.90 -9.11 2.79
C GLY A 236 23.57 -9.33 2.06
N ILE A 237 22.43 -8.87 2.59
CA ILE A 237 21.14 -8.86 1.85
C ILE A 237 21.25 -7.89 0.67
N VAL A 238 21.82 -8.38 -0.41
CA VAL A 238 21.46 -8.03 -1.78
C VAL A 238 21.00 -9.35 -2.37
N GLY A 239 19.70 -9.50 -2.62
CA GLY A 239 19.20 -10.68 -3.31
C GLY A 239 18.21 -11.54 -2.55
N SER A 240 17.05 -11.70 -3.19
CA SER A 240 16.25 -12.92 -3.31
C SER A 240 14.83 -12.82 -2.75
N ALA A 241 13.91 -12.67 -3.69
CA ALA A 241 12.46 -12.66 -3.60
C ALA A 241 11.81 -11.42 -2.99
N VAL A 242 10.95 -10.81 -3.84
CA VAL A 242 9.85 -9.93 -3.42
C VAL A 242 9.11 -10.58 -2.26
N ASN A 243 8.96 -9.85 -1.14
CA ASN A 243 8.17 -10.33 -0.02
C ASN A 243 6.67 -10.22 -0.35
N TYR A 244 6.13 -11.23 -1.02
CA TYR A 244 4.73 -11.29 -1.44
C TYR A 244 3.75 -11.19 -0.27
N SER A 245 4.11 -11.68 0.91
CA SER A 245 3.30 -11.54 2.12
C SER A 245 3.14 -10.07 2.51
N LEU A 246 4.22 -9.29 2.44
CA LEU A 246 4.20 -7.86 2.73
C LEU A 246 3.40 -7.08 1.68
N VAL A 247 3.62 -7.35 0.40
CA VAL A 247 2.85 -6.74 -0.71
C VAL A 247 1.35 -7.03 -0.55
N ARG A 248 1.00 -8.27 -0.22
CA ARG A 248 -0.40 -8.67 0.02
C ARG A 248 -1.00 -7.94 1.22
N ARG A 249 -0.27 -7.84 2.34
CA ARG A 249 -0.72 -7.13 3.55
C ARG A 249 -0.97 -5.65 3.25
N ILE A 250 -0.06 -5.01 2.50
CA ILE A 250 -0.20 -3.62 2.04
C ILE A 250 -1.43 -3.48 1.12
N GLY A 251 -1.58 -4.35 0.12
CA GLY A 251 -2.73 -4.31 -0.78
C GLY A 251 -4.07 -4.56 -0.08
N GLU A 252 -4.12 -5.46 0.91
CA GLU A 252 -5.32 -5.69 1.72
C GLU A 252 -5.73 -4.45 2.52
N PHE A 253 -4.76 -3.77 3.14
CA PHE A 253 -4.99 -2.53 3.89
C PHE A 253 -5.42 -1.38 2.98
N ALA A 254 -4.69 -1.16 1.86
CA ALA A 254 -5.03 -0.16 0.86
C ALA A 254 -6.45 -0.34 0.31
N ALA A 255 -6.84 -1.58 -0.01
CA ALA A 255 -8.17 -1.85 -0.54
C ALA A 255 -9.30 -1.54 0.46
N ILE A 256 -9.07 -1.73 1.77
CA ILE A 256 -10.05 -1.34 2.80
C ILE A 256 -10.18 0.18 2.86
N LYS A 257 -9.05 0.87 2.90
CA LYS A 257 -8.97 2.34 3.01
C LYS A 257 -9.57 3.06 1.79
N TYR A 258 -9.18 2.69 0.58
CA TYR A 258 -9.78 3.25 -0.64
C TYR A 258 -11.27 2.94 -0.77
N LYS A 259 -11.71 1.74 -0.36
CA LYS A 259 -13.14 1.41 -0.37
C LYS A 259 -13.93 2.24 0.63
N LYS A 260 -13.38 2.51 1.83
CA LYS A 260 -13.99 3.43 2.80
C LYS A 260 -14.15 4.82 2.20
N ARG A 261 -13.09 5.38 1.58
CA ARG A 261 -13.14 6.68 0.89
C ARG A 261 -14.21 6.70 -0.22
N TYR A 262 -14.24 5.68 -1.09
CA TYR A 262 -15.25 5.56 -2.14
C TYR A 262 -16.69 5.57 -1.58
N LEU A 263 -16.95 4.76 -0.57
CA LEU A 263 -18.28 4.66 0.03
C LEU A 263 -18.69 5.95 0.75
N ARG A 264 -17.76 6.65 1.41
CA ARG A 264 -18.01 7.97 2.01
C ARG A 264 -18.37 9.00 0.94
N ARG A 265 -17.65 9.04 -0.19
CA ARG A 265 -17.97 9.89 -1.34
C ARG A 265 -19.37 9.63 -1.90
N LYS A 266 -19.86 8.39 -1.86
CA LYS A 266 -21.22 8.00 -2.28
C LYS A 266 -22.32 8.24 -1.23
N ASN A 267 -21.93 8.56 0.00
CA ASN A 267 -22.86 8.86 1.09
C ASN A 267 -23.05 10.36 1.34
N ARG A 268 -22.21 11.19 0.72
CA ARG A 268 -22.42 12.64 0.57
C ARG A 268 -23.44 12.87 -0.54
#